data_AF-A0A7C5H9X6-F1
#
_entry.id   AF-A0A7C5H9X6-F1
#
_cell.length_a   1.000
_cell.length_b   1.000
_cell.length_c   1.000
_cell.angle_alpha   90.00
_cell.angle_beta   90.00
_cell.angle_gamma   90.00
#
_symmetry.space_group_name_H-M   'P 1'
#
loop_
_entity.id
_entity.type
_entity.pdbx_description
1 polymer ?
#
loop_
_entity_poly.entity_id
_entity_poly.type
_entity_poly.pdbx_seq_one_letter_code
_entity_poly.pdbx_strand_id
1 'polypeptide(L)'
;MQYPDFYNQVPPIRLYDPLSDFLGAFKEGELDISYLECVKLAGHSCPTVAGAYLMAQLGLQALYPDALPERGNIKVEMYDTEISGVTGVIANVIGFITGANGVGGFKGIQGNFSRNNLLDFSVPMQGEVKLTRLDTQESVTLSYDASSIPADPIMQSLMGKSLNHTASEEDKKF
;
A
#
# COMPACT_ATOMS: atom_id res chain seq x y z
N MET A 1 5.82 -5.04 21.30
CA MET A 1 6.88 -4.93 20.27
C MET A 1 7.39 -3.50 20.32
N GLN A 2 8.70 -3.27 20.27
CA GLN A 2 9.27 -1.92 20.24
C GLN A 2 9.49 -1.53 18.77
N TYR A 3 8.96 -0.39 18.35
CA TYR A 3 9.10 0.17 17.00
C TYR A 3 9.02 1.72 17.06
N PRO A 4 9.48 2.45 16.02
CA PRO A 4 9.40 3.91 15.99
C PRO A 4 7.99 4.47 16.22
N ASP A 5 7.87 5.44 17.14
CA ASP A 5 6.57 6.01 17.55
C ASP A 5 5.83 6.69 16.39
N PHE A 6 6.55 7.20 15.39
CA PHE A 6 5.93 7.87 14.24
C PHE A 6 5.03 6.96 13.41
N TYR A 7 5.22 5.62 13.48
CA TYR A 7 4.31 4.69 12.81
C TYR A 7 2.86 4.83 13.31
N ASN A 8 2.67 5.21 14.57
CA ASN A 8 1.36 5.44 15.17
C ASN A 8 0.81 6.86 14.90
N GLN A 9 1.63 7.76 14.37
CA GLN A 9 1.24 9.14 14.06
C GLN A 9 0.63 9.26 12.65
N VAL A 10 0.85 8.25 11.79
CA VAL A 10 0.25 8.20 10.46
C VAL A 10 -1.21 7.78 10.58
N PRO A 11 -2.18 8.57 10.10
CA PRO A 11 -3.60 8.22 10.18
C PRO A 11 -3.89 6.90 9.45
N PRO A 12 -4.63 5.97 10.06
CA PRO A 12 -5.00 4.71 9.42
C PRO A 12 -5.94 4.93 8.21
N ILE A 13 -5.94 3.98 7.28
CA ILE A 13 -6.92 3.93 6.18
C ILE A 13 -8.08 3.05 6.65
N ARG A 14 -9.25 3.67 6.86
CA ARG A 14 -10.48 2.96 7.23
C ARG A 14 -11.19 2.45 5.98
N LEU A 15 -11.65 1.21 6.03
CA LEU A 15 -12.23 0.48 4.91
C LEU A 15 -13.46 -0.31 5.35
N TYR A 16 -14.31 -0.65 4.39
CA TYR A 16 -15.32 -1.68 4.53
C TYR A 16 -14.90 -2.91 3.70
N ASP A 17 -14.90 -4.11 4.28
CA ASP A 17 -14.60 -5.36 3.60
C ASP A 17 -15.82 -6.29 3.60
N PRO A 18 -16.56 -6.39 2.47
CA PRO A 18 -17.75 -7.22 2.35
C PRO A 18 -17.50 -8.71 2.62
N LEU A 19 -16.29 -9.22 2.34
CA LEU A 19 -15.95 -10.61 2.64
C LEU A 19 -15.86 -10.83 4.14
N SER A 20 -15.22 -9.88 4.82
CA SER A 20 -15.05 -9.95 6.27
C SER A 20 -16.38 -9.76 6.99
N ASP A 21 -17.28 -8.91 6.48
CA ASP A 21 -18.64 -8.77 7.00
C ASP A 21 -19.42 -10.08 6.84
N PHE A 22 -19.40 -10.64 5.62
CA PHE A 22 -20.09 -11.90 5.30
C PHE A 22 -19.63 -13.08 6.18
N LEU A 23 -18.34 -13.17 6.47
CA LEU A 23 -17.77 -14.24 7.30
C LEU A 23 -17.81 -13.92 8.81
N GLY A 24 -18.20 -12.70 9.20
CA GLY A 24 -18.14 -12.25 10.59
C GLY A 24 -16.72 -12.12 11.15
N ALA A 25 -15.73 -11.89 10.28
CA ALA A 25 -14.32 -11.75 10.66
C ALA A 25 -14.03 -10.39 11.33
N PHE A 26 -14.66 -9.33 10.82
CA PHE A 26 -14.64 -7.99 11.40
C PHE A 26 -16.06 -7.52 11.67
N LYS A 27 -16.24 -6.79 12.77
CA LYS A 27 -17.55 -6.27 13.16
C LYS A 27 -18.02 -5.27 12.10
N GLU A 28 -19.20 -5.51 11.53
CA GLU A 28 -19.81 -4.65 10.48
C GLU A 28 -18.92 -4.52 9.23
N GLY A 29 -17.99 -5.47 9.01
CA GLY A 29 -17.03 -5.42 7.91
C GLY A 29 -16.01 -4.28 7.99
N GLU A 30 -16.03 -3.45 9.02
CA GLU A 30 -15.15 -2.30 9.13
C GLU A 30 -13.77 -2.70 9.65
N LEU A 31 -12.72 -2.20 9.01
CA LEU A 31 -11.34 -2.36 9.48
C LEU A 31 -10.50 -1.12 9.18
N ASP A 32 -9.44 -0.98 9.96
CA ASP A 32 -8.39 0.01 9.74
C ASP A 32 -7.12 -0.70 9.28
N ILE A 33 -6.45 -0.13 8.28
CA ILE A 33 -5.09 -0.54 7.89
C ILE A 33 -4.12 0.58 8.27
N SER A 34 -3.31 0.30 9.28
CA SER A 34 -2.29 1.19 9.80
C SER A 34 -1.03 1.20 8.94
N TYR A 35 -0.26 2.28 9.01
CA TYR A 35 1.06 2.32 8.36
C TYR A 35 2.00 1.22 8.89
N LEU A 36 1.92 0.91 10.19
CA LEU A 36 2.67 -0.17 10.81
C LEU A 36 2.41 -1.54 10.15
N GLU A 37 1.20 -1.82 9.69
CA GLU A 37 0.90 -3.08 8.98
C GLU A 37 1.56 -3.12 7.61
N CYS A 38 1.60 -2.00 6.89
CA CYS A 38 2.35 -1.90 5.63
C CYS A 38 3.87 -2.02 5.86
N VAL A 39 4.39 -1.48 6.98
CA VAL A 39 5.79 -1.68 7.39
C VAL A 39 6.06 -3.15 7.70
N LYS A 40 5.15 -3.84 8.38
CA LYS A 40 5.27 -5.29 8.65
C LYS A 40 5.24 -6.11 7.36
N LEU A 41 4.39 -5.73 6.40
CA LEU A 41 4.33 -6.35 5.07
C LEU A 41 5.65 -6.21 4.33
N ALA A 42 6.24 -5.00 4.33
CA ALA A 42 7.50 -4.72 3.62
C ALA A 42 8.77 -5.12 4.41
N GLY A 43 8.63 -5.41 5.70
CA GLY A 43 9.73 -5.69 6.64
C GLY A 43 10.46 -4.45 7.15
N HIS A 44 10.25 -3.27 6.54
CA HIS A 44 10.86 -2.00 6.96
C HIS A 44 10.08 -0.80 6.39
N SER A 45 10.30 0.36 6.99
CA SER A 45 9.84 1.64 6.47
C SER A 45 10.89 2.22 5.51
N CYS A 46 10.48 2.57 4.29
CA CYS A 46 11.31 3.29 3.33
C CYS A 46 10.44 4.31 2.55
N PRO A 47 11.05 5.26 1.82
CA PRO A 47 10.31 6.26 1.07
C PRO A 47 9.28 5.67 0.09
N THR A 48 9.55 4.49 -0.49
CA THR A 48 8.61 3.79 -1.37
C THR A 48 7.38 3.28 -0.61
N VAL A 49 7.56 2.66 0.56
CA VAL A 49 6.44 2.13 1.36
C VAL A 49 5.57 3.28 1.87
N ALA A 50 6.20 4.37 2.33
CA ALA A 50 5.50 5.59 2.70
C ALA A 50 4.72 6.18 1.52
N GLY A 51 5.36 6.33 0.35
CA GLY A 51 4.72 6.83 -0.86
C GLY A 51 3.54 5.97 -1.31
N ALA A 52 3.68 4.65 -1.30
CA ALA A 52 2.60 3.72 -1.65
C ALA A 52 1.41 3.81 -0.69
N TYR A 53 1.67 3.94 0.61
CA TYR A 53 0.62 4.17 1.61
C TYR A 53 -0.13 5.48 1.38
N LEU A 54 0.60 6.58 1.15
CA LEU A 54 0.02 7.89 0.87
C LEU A 54 -0.76 7.91 -0.45
N MET A 55 -0.24 7.29 -1.51
CA MET A 55 -0.95 7.14 -2.78
C MET A 55 -2.26 6.37 -2.59
N ALA A 56 -2.24 5.26 -1.85
CA ALA A 56 -3.46 4.53 -1.52
C ALA A 56 -4.44 5.41 -0.74
N GLN A 57 -4.00 6.09 0.32
CA GLN A 57 -4.86 6.94 1.14
C GLN A 57 -5.53 8.05 0.31
N LEU A 58 -4.76 8.82 -0.46
CA LEU A 58 -5.28 9.92 -1.27
C LEU A 58 -6.14 9.42 -2.44
N GLY A 59 -5.74 8.32 -3.08
CA GLY A 59 -6.49 7.72 -4.18
C GLY A 59 -7.85 7.19 -3.73
N LEU A 60 -7.89 6.51 -2.59
CA LEU A 60 -9.14 6.00 -2.02
C LEU A 60 -10.05 7.14 -1.55
N GLN A 61 -9.51 8.20 -0.96
CA GLN A 61 -10.28 9.39 -0.61
C GLN A 61 -10.89 10.07 -1.84
N ALA A 62 -10.16 10.11 -2.96
CA ALA A 62 -10.68 10.67 -4.22
C ALA A 62 -11.79 9.80 -4.84
N LEU A 63 -11.67 8.47 -4.73
CA LEU A 63 -12.65 7.52 -5.28
C LEU A 63 -13.90 7.33 -4.42
N TYR A 64 -13.79 7.57 -3.11
CA TYR A 64 -14.86 7.39 -2.14
C TYR A 64 -14.98 8.65 -1.25
N PRO A 65 -15.41 9.80 -1.81
CA PRO A 65 -15.47 11.05 -1.06
C PRO A 65 -16.50 11.02 0.09
N ASP A 66 -17.57 10.26 -0.07
CA ASP A 66 -18.74 10.24 0.83
C ASP A 66 -19.02 8.85 1.44
N ALA A 67 -18.09 7.90 1.31
CA ALA A 67 -18.26 6.52 1.77
C ALA A 67 -16.93 5.88 2.19
N LEU A 68 -16.99 4.76 2.92
CA LEU A 68 -15.80 3.95 3.13
C LEU A 68 -15.40 3.25 1.82
N PRO A 69 -14.10 3.21 1.47
CA PRO A 69 -13.64 2.44 0.33
C PRO A 69 -13.89 0.94 0.54
N GLU A 70 -14.43 0.29 -0.49
CA GLU A 70 -14.78 -1.12 -0.43
C GLU A 70 -13.58 -2.00 -0.82
N ARG A 71 -13.05 -2.74 0.15
CA ARG A 71 -11.93 -3.64 -0.04
C ARG A 71 -12.30 -4.80 -0.96
N GLY A 72 -11.55 -4.95 -2.04
CA GLY A 72 -11.74 -5.91 -3.11
C GLY A 72 -12.67 -5.45 -4.23
N ASN A 73 -13.18 -4.21 -4.17
CA ASN A 73 -13.95 -3.58 -5.24
C ASN A 73 -13.14 -2.54 -6.03
N ILE A 74 -11.81 -2.63 -5.93
CA ILE A 74 -10.86 -1.68 -6.54
C ILE A 74 -9.86 -2.47 -7.37
N LYS A 75 -9.78 -2.13 -8.65
CA LYS A 75 -8.70 -2.56 -9.54
C LYS A 75 -7.50 -1.65 -9.33
N VAL A 76 -6.31 -2.24 -9.27
CA VAL A 76 -5.01 -1.57 -9.21
C VAL A 76 -4.28 -1.88 -10.50
N GLU A 77 -3.88 -0.85 -11.22
CA GLU A 77 -3.11 -0.97 -12.45
C GLU A 77 -1.79 -0.22 -12.28
N MET A 78 -0.69 -0.89 -12.59
CA MET A 78 0.67 -0.35 -12.51
C MET A 78 1.17 -0.04 -13.93
N TYR A 79 1.82 1.12 -14.10
CA TYR A 79 2.40 1.48 -15.39
C TYR A 79 3.54 0.54 -15.80
N ASP A 80 4.43 0.27 -14.84
CA ASP A 80 5.63 -0.53 -15.03
C ASP A 80 5.39 -2.05 -14.86
N THR A 81 6.39 -2.85 -15.22
CA THR A 81 6.41 -4.29 -14.93
C THR A 81 6.62 -4.55 -13.44
N GLU A 82 6.17 -5.70 -12.94
CA GLU A 82 6.31 -6.08 -11.53
C GLU A 82 7.77 -6.04 -11.02
N ILE A 83 8.73 -6.41 -11.88
CA ILE A 83 10.15 -6.47 -11.55
C ILE A 83 10.90 -5.15 -11.81
N SER A 84 10.20 -4.12 -12.29
CA SER A 84 10.82 -2.81 -12.60
C SER A 84 11.03 -2.02 -11.31
N GLY A 85 12.31 -1.82 -10.95
CA GLY A 85 12.69 -1.00 -9.80
C GLY A 85 11.95 -1.39 -8.51
N VAL A 86 11.14 -0.47 -7.99
CA VAL A 86 10.33 -0.67 -6.77
C VAL A 86 8.84 -0.90 -7.03
N THR A 87 8.44 -1.12 -8.29
CA THR A 87 7.05 -1.26 -8.71
C THR A 87 6.33 -2.37 -7.94
N GLY A 88 6.95 -3.54 -7.77
CA GLY A 88 6.40 -4.63 -6.97
C GLY A 88 6.19 -4.26 -5.48
N VAL A 89 7.06 -3.41 -4.91
CA VAL A 89 6.88 -2.93 -3.52
C VAL A 89 5.64 -2.06 -3.41
N ILE A 90 5.47 -1.13 -4.35
CA ILE A 90 4.29 -0.24 -4.41
C ILE A 90 3.02 -1.09 -4.57
N ALA A 91 3.03 -2.00 -5.54
CA ALA A 91 1.90 -2.89 -5.84
C ALA A 91 1.50 -3.77 -4.64
N ASN A 92 2.48 -4.32 -3.91
CA ASN A 92 2.22 -5.13 -2.72
C ASN A 92 1.54 -4.32 -1.61
N VAL A 93 2.00 -3.10 -1.34
CA VAL A 93 1.40 -2.23 -0.31
C VAL A 93 -0.02 -1.84 -0.70
N ILE A 94 -0.21 -1.36 -1.93
CA ILE A 94 -1.54 -0.93 -2.40
C ILE A 94 -2.50 -2.12 -2.48
N GLY A 95 -2.04 -3.26 -3.02
CA GLY A 95 -2.84 -4.49 -3.12
C GLY A 95 -3.22 -5.07 -1.75
N PHE A 96 -2.35 -4.96 -0.74
CA PHE A 96 -2.68 -5.32 0.63
C PHE A 96 -3.83 -4.47 1.19
N ILE A 97 -3.74 -3.14 0.98
CA ILE A 97 -4.74 -2.17 1.44
C ILE A 97 -6.08 -2.41 0.73
N THR A 98 -6.08 -2.43 -0.59
CA THR A 98 -7.30 -2.53 -1.41
C THR A 98 -7.85 -3.95 -1.51
N GLY A 99 -7.09 -4.96 -1.10
CA GLY A 99 -7.41 -6.37 -1.33
C GLY A 99 -7.17 -6.83 -2.78
N ALA A 100 -6.66 -5.98 -3.66
CA ALA A 100 -6.38 -6.33 -5.05
C ALA A 100 -5.16 -7.25 -5.16
N ASN A 101 -5.31 -8.38 -5.84
CA ASN A 101 -4.22 -9.32 -6.10
C ASN A 101 -4.19 -9.72 -7.58
N GLY A 102 -3.05 -10.23 -8.03
CA GLY A 102 -2.90 -10.84 -9.35
C GLY A 102 -3.66 -12.17 -9.47
N VAL A 103 -3.29 -13.00 -10.44
CA VAL A 103 -3.98 -14.28 -10.73
C VAL A 103 -4.05 -15.25 -9.54
N GLY A 104 -3.06 -15.19 -8.63
CA GLY A 104 -2.97 -16.02 -7.43
C GLY A 104 -3.87 -15.57 -6.27
N GLY A 105 -4.62 -14.48 -6.42
CA GLY A 105 -5.52 -13.98 -5.38
C GLY A 105 -6.67 -14.95 -5.02
N PHE A 106 -7.39 -14.61 -3.95
CA PHE A 106 -8.58 -15.35 -3.55
C PHE A 106 -9.64 -15.34 -4.67
N LYS A 107 -10.11 -16.52 -5.09
CA LYS A 107 -11.08 -16.67 -6.19
C LYS A 107 -12.52 -16.29 -5.82
N GLY A 108 -12.77 -15.98 -4.55
CA GLY A 108 -14.11 -15.72 -4.04
C GLY A 108 -14.85 -16.99 -3.62
N ILE A 109 -16.08 -16.78 -3.15
CA ILE A 109 -17.01 -17.81 -2.68
C ILE A 109 -18.27 -17.74 -3.56
N GLN A 110 -18.54 -18.81 -4.31
CA GLN A 110 -19.71 -18.89 -5.21
C GLN A 110 -19.83 -17.66 -6.15
N GLY A 111 -18.71 -17.15 -6.66
CA GLY A 111 -18.67 -15.99 -7.55
C GLY A 111 -18.65 -14.62 -6.87
N ASN A 112 -18.70 -14.55 -5.54
CA ASN A 112 -18.64 -13.31 -4.77
C ASN A 112 -17.27 -13.10 -4.14
N PHE A 113 -16.95 -11.85 -3.81
CA PHE A 113 -15.76 -11.48 -3.01
C PHE A 113 -14.40 -11.89 -3.62
N SER A 114 -14.32 -11.96 -4.96
CA SER A 114 -13.03 -12.24 -5.59
C SER A 114 -12.01 -11.15 -5.25
N ARG A 115 -10.74 -11.57 -5.17
CA ARG A 115 -9.57 -10.70 -4.98
C ARG A 115 -8.53 -10.90 -6.09
N ASN A 116 -8.72 -11.91 -6.95
CA ASN A 116 -7.80 -12.20 -8.04
C ASN A 116 -8.07 -11.36 -9.29
N ASN A 117 -7.05 -11.22 -10.13
CA ASN A 117 -7.11 -10.43 -11.37
C ASN A 117 -7.56 -8.97 -11.16
N LEU A 118 -7.26 -8.42 -9.98
CA LEU A 118 -7.51 -7.03 -9.63
C LEU A 118 -6.23 -6.19 -9.65
N LEU A 119 -5.06 -6.83 -9.76
CA LEU A 119 -3.76 -6.16 -9.87
C LEU A 119 -3.13 -6.51 -11.21
N ASP A 120 -2.98 -5.51 -12.07
CA ASP A 120 -2.33 -5.63 -13.39
C ASP A 120 -1.07 -4.76 -13.46
N PHE A 121 -0.11 -5.22 -14.25
CA PHE A 121 1.15 -4.52 -14.54
C PHE A 121 1.27 -4.22 -16.03
N SER A 122 2.22 -3.35 -16.40
CA SER A 122 2.48 -2.96 -17.79
C SER A 122 1.26 -2.30 -18.47
N VAL A 123 0.47 -1.53 -17.72
CA VAL A 123 -0.73 -0.87 -18.24
C VAL A 123 -0.38 0.56 -18.68
N PRO A 124 -0.50 0.93 -19.97
CA PRO A 124 -0.22 2.29 -20.41
C PRO A 124 -1.16 3.31 -19.73
N MET A 125 -0.58 4.32 -19.08
CA MET A 125 -1.32 5.38 -18.37
C MET A 125 -0.46 6.66 -18.20
N GLN A 126 -1.09 7.76 -17.81
CA GLN A 126 -0.40 9.00 -17.44
C GLN A 126 -0.19 9.07 -15.91
N GLY A 127 0.78 8.31 -15.41
CA GLY A 127 1.15 8.23 -14.00
C GLY A 127 1.76 6.86 -13.66
N GLU A 128 1.91 6.56 -12.37
CA GLU A 128 2.56 5.33 -11.90
C GLU A 128 1.55 4.24 -11.52
N VAL A 129 0.44 4.66 -10.89
CA VAL A 129 -0.62 3.78 -10.38
C VAL A 129 -1.97 4.35 -10.77
N LYS A 130 -2.87 3.51 -11.24
CA LYS A 130 -4.28 3.85 -11.43
C LYS A 130 -5.15 2.95 -10.55
N LEU A 131 -6.04 3.57 -9.79
CA LEU A 131 -7.06 2.87 -9.01
C LEU A 131 -8.40 3.05 -9.72
N THR A 132 -9.13 1.97 -9.94
CA THR A 132 -10.43 1.99 -10.61
C THR A 132 -11.47 1.26 -9.76
N ARG A 133 -12.59 1.91 -9.46
CA ARG A 133 -13.74 1.28 -8.83
C ARG A 133 -14.43 0.33 -9.79
N LEU A 134 -14.75 -0.89 -9.38
CA LEU A 134 -15.37 -1.86 -10.29
C LEU A 134 -16.87 -1.59 -10.49
N ASP A 135 -17.53 -1.01 -9.49
CA ASP A 135 -18.97 -0.72 -9.52
C ASP A 135 -19.32 0.50 -10.39
N THR A 136 -18.53 1.57 -10.31
CA THR A 136 -18.77 2.83 -11.03
C THR A 136 -17.88 3.05 -12.24
N GLN A 137 -16.76 2.32 -12.33
CA GLN A 137 -15.68 2.55 -13.30
C GLN A 137 -14.98 3.91 -13.15
N GLU A 138 -15.26 4.66 -12.08
CA GLU A 138 -14.49 5.85 -11.75
C GLU A 138 -13.05 5.47 -11.41
N SER A 139 -12.11 6.30 -11.84
CA SER A 139 -10.68 6.04 -11.65
C SER A 139 -9.91 7.30 -11.29
N VAL A 140 -8.80 7.08 -10.59
CA VAL A 140 -7.81 8.11 -10.28
C VAL A 140 -6.43 7.58 -10.63
N THR A 141 -5.60 8.44 -11.20
CA THR A 141 -4.20 8.14 -11.51
C THR A 141 -3.29 8.93 -10.57
N LEU A 142 -2.27 8.26 -10.04
CA LEU A 142 -1.40 8.75 -8.98
C LEU A 142 0.06 8.58 -9.41
N SER A 143 0.90 9.50 -8.94
CA SER A 143 2.36 9.44 -9.04
C SER A 143 2.95 10.01 -7.76
N TYR A 144 4.05 9.43 -7.30
CA TYR A 144 4.74 9.88 -6.09
C TYR A 144 6.15 10.35 -6.40
N ASP A 145 6.42 11.63 -6.16
CA ASP A 145 7.75 12.23 -6.32
C ASP A 145 8.28 12.75 -4.97
N ALA A 146 9.25 12.04 -4.42
CA ALA A 146 9.96 12.43 -3.20
C ALA A 146 11.28 13.16 -3.47
N SER A 147 11.61 13.48 -4.72
CA SER A 147 12.93 14.05 -5.11
C SER A 147 13.21 15.41 -4.45
N SER A 148 12.17 16.14 -4.06
CA SER A 148 12.29 17.41 -3.34
C SER A 148 12.64 17.26 -1.85
N ILE A 149 12.54 16.04 -1.31
CA ILE A 149 12.82 15.76 0.11
C ILE A 149 14.30 15.36 0.23
N PRO A 150 15.16 16.18 0.86
CA PRO A 150 16.56 15.84 1.02
C PRO A 150 16.70 14.64 1.97
N ALA A 151 17.60 13.71 1.63
CA ALA A 151 18.02 12.68 2.56
C ALA A 151 18.74 13.32 3.76
N ASP A 152 18.63 12.68 4.93
CA ASP A 152 19.36 13.15 6.09
C ASP A 152 20.88 13.07 5.83
N PRO A 153 21.66 14.14 6.07
CA PRO A 153 23.10 14.16 5.82
C PRO A 153 23.88 12.99 6.45
N ILE A 154 23.42 12.43 7.57
CA ILE A 154 24.13 11.33 8.23
C ILE A 154 23.74 9.94 7.70
N MET A 155 22.65 9.85 6.92
CA MET A 155 22.10 8.57 6.44
C MET A 155 23.13 7.76 5.63
N GLN A 156 23.92 8.41 4.77
CA GLN A 156 24.95 7.72 3.99
C GLN A 156 26.04 7.12 4.90
N SER A 157 26.42 7.83 5.96
CA SER A 157 27.40 7.33 6.93
C SER A 157 26.86 6.13 7.70
N LEU A 158 25.63 6.22 8.21
CA LEU A 158 24.96 5.14 8.95
C LEU A 158 24.74 3.90 8.09
N MET A 159 24.37 4.08 6.82
CA MET A 159 24.25 2.99 5.85
C MET A 159 25.61 2.33 5.61
N GLY A 160 26.68 3.10 5.46
CA GLY A 160 28.05 2.57 5.37
C GLY A 160 28.46 1.75 6.60
N LYS A 161 28.13 2.20 7.82
CA LYS A 161 28.37 1.43 9.05
C LYS A 161 27.56 0.13 9.08
N SER A 162 26.29 0.17 8.64
CA SER A 162 25.40 -0.99 8.62
C SER A 162 25.89 -2.06 7.65
N LEU A 163 26.30 -1.66 6.44
CA LEU A 163 26.87 -2.55 5.42
C LEU A 163 28.20 -3.19 5.84
N ASN A 164 29.01 -2.46 6.62
CA ASN A 164 30.28 -2.96 7.16
C ASN A 164 30.12 -3.73 8.49
N HIS A 165 28.88 -3.91 8.97
CA HIS A 165 28.57 -4.54 10.26
C HIS A 165 29.23 -3.83 11.47
N THR A 166 29.46 -2.52 11.39
CA THR A 166 30.06 -1.69 12.45
C THR A 166 29.09 -0.69 13.08
N ALA A 167 27.82 -0.69 12.65
CA ALA A 167 26.78 0.16 13.25
C ALA A 167 26.50 -0.24 14.71
N SER A 168 26.60 0.73 15.61
CA SER A 168 26.18 0.59 17.00
C SER A 168 24.64 0.50 17.12
N GLU A 169 24.14 0.11 18.29
CA GLU A 169 22.69 0.14 18.56
C GLU A 169 22.11 1.55 18.56
N GLU A 170 22.93 2.58 18.79
CA GLU A 170 22.53 3.98 18.63
C GLU A 170 22.45 4.38 17.16
N ASP A 171 23.42 3.94 16.33
CA ASP A 171 23.40 4.18 14.89
C ASP A 171 22.15 3.58 14.20
N LYS A 172 21.63 2.45 14.71
CA LYS A 172 20.43 1.77 14.19
C LYS A 172 19.10 2.37 14.66
N LYS A 173 19.12 3.22 15.69
CA LYS A 173 17.91 3.88 16.23
C LYS A 173 17.59 5.20 15.54
N PHE A 174 18.51 5.68 14.71
CA PHE A 174 18.31 6.82 13.84
C PHE A 174 17.30 6.48 12.73
#